data_AF-A0A6B2L825-F1
#
_entry.id   AF-A0A6B2L825-F1
#
_cell.length_a   1.000
_cell.length_b   1.000
_cell.length_c   1.000
_cell.angle_alpha   90.00
_cell.angle_beta   90.00
_cell.angle_gamma   90.00
#
_symmetry.space_group_name_H-M   'P 1'
#
loop_
_entity.id
_entity.type
_entity.pdbx_description
1 polymer ?
#
loop_
_entity_poly.entity_id
_entity_poly.type
_entity_poly.pdbx_seq_one_letter_code
_entity_poly.pdbx_strand_id
1 'polypeptide(L)'
;MTFCLAKQWLLDHMPEFDKYFMPPSVTVPGRSMFEDNIAFAVMADNASKWSSNIPLGLKLGYLLPYATFQESRTNWRPLLFAKFFQLVASSTSTVSAMQRLVSPAFPHNPYTNWTAFNWPTSPLPLGNTDFYLQWASSTSPPVVSPFEFAAYGYGSCSAWSSLVTYVARSVGIPARIVGTPCWNTGQFAGLAKDNPRVHDCWNGGDGTTYGGAFLNNHNWVEYWDDVNAKWVFLNVPTTTDVPDGGLCDPFSESHGCGYDVRSGCKNASPPGLASQDHEIFSVTWNMEGDVPGLEGGPLVDVVNLKLTSGESVSPFVWSPKHTSPIGIPLNSIGVRVVNRTEFYRCKE
;
A
#
# COMPACT_ATOMS: atom_id res chain seq x y z
N MET A 1 7.09 -9.35 18.70
CA MET A 1 6.68 -7.98 19.11
C MET A 1 5.79 -8.10 20.34
N THR A 2 5.89 -7.22 21.35
CA THR A 2 5.01 -7.26 22.54
C THR A 2 3.93 -6.18 22.49
N PHE A 3 2.82 -6.37 23.22
CA PHE A 3 1.72 -5.40 23.27
C PHE A 3 2.20 -4.03 23.78
N CYS A 4 2.96 -3.98 24.88
CA CYS A 4 3.44 -2.73 25.47
C CYS A 4 4.37 -1.97 24.52
N LEU A 5 5.28 -2.69 23.85
CA LEU A 5 6.18 -2.09 22.87
C LEU A 5 5.42 -1.52 21.67
N ALA A 6 4.50 -2.30 21.09
CA ALA A 6 3.68 -1.87 19.98
C ALA A 6 2.79 -0.66 20.35
N LYS A 7 2.20 -0.67 21.55
CA LYS A 7 1.43 0.45 22.10
C LYS A 7 2.27 1.73 22.18
N GLN A 8 3.42 1.65 22.82
CA GLN A 8 4.30 2.80 23.01
C GLN A 8 4.73 3.35 21.64
N TRP A 9 5.21 2.46 20.76
CA TRP A 9 5.67 2.86 19.44
C TRP A 9 4.56 3.55 18.62
N LEU A 10 3.33 3.04 18.61
CA LEU A 10 2.23 3.72 17.92
C LEU A 10 1.94 5.10 18.51
N LEU A 11 1.93 5.25 19.84
CA LEU A 11 1.69 6.56 20.48
C LEU A 11 2.75 7.60 20.09
N ASP A 12 3.98 7.15 19.85
CA ASP A 12 5.10 7.99 19.45
C ASP A 12 5.05 8.38 17.95
N HIS A 13 4.40 7.58 17.11
CA HIS A 13 4.40 7.76 15.65
C HIS A 13 3.06 8.18 15.04
N MET A 14 1.96 7.98 15.76
CA MET A 14 0.62 8.25 15.24
C MET A 14 0.28 9.75 15.22
N PRO A 15 -0.53 10.19 14.24
CA PRO A 15 -1.05 11.55 14.21
C PRO A 15 -1.79 11.91 15.49
N GLU A 16 -1.70 13.17 15.91
CA GLU A 16 -2.33 13.61 17.15
C GLU A 16 -3.86 13.38 17.16
N PHE A 17 -4.53 13.56 16.02
CA PHE A 17 -5.98 13.33 15.94
C PHE A 17 -6.36 11.87 16.21
N ASP A 18 -5.53 10.93 15.78
CA ASP A 18 -5.79 9.49 15.93
C ASP A 18 -5.67 9.06 17.40
N LYS A 19 -4.98 9.83 18.26
CA LYS A 19 -4.91 9.57 19.72
C LYS A 19 -6.24 9.78 20.42
N TYR A 20 -7.14 10.56 19.81
CA TYR A 20 -8.42 10.94 20.39
C TYR A 20 -9.62 10.38 19.62
N PHE A 21 -9.48 10.12 18.31
CA PHE A 21 -10.61 9.86 17.41
C PHE A 21 -10.49 8.54 16.65
N MET A 22 -10.35 7.44 17.38
CA MET A 22 -10.43 6.09 16.81
C MET A 22 -11.81 5.46 17.01
N PRO A 23 -12.31 4.66 16.04
CA PRO A 23 -13.50 3.82 16.20
C PRO A 23 -13.42 2.93 17.45
N PRO A 24 -14.55 2.42 17.98
CA PRO A 24 -14.54 1.53 19.13
C PRO A 24 -13.84 0.19 18.85
N SER A 25 -13.31 -0.41 19.93
CA SER A 25 -12.91 -1.81 19.94
C SER A 25 -14.15 -2.70 19.78
N VAL A 26 -14.03 -3.80 19.05
CA VAL A 26 -15.11 -4.77 18.83
C VAL A 26 -14.77 -6.17 19.30
N THR A 27 -13.49 -6.48 19.56
CA THR A 27 -13.05 -7.83 19.95
C THR A 27 -12.40 -7.92 21.32
N VAL A 28 -11.65 -6.91 21.75
CA VAL A 28 -11.02 -6.91 23.10
C VAL A 28 -11.61 -5.83 24.00
N PRO A 29 -11.55 -5.98 25.34
CA PRO A 29 -11.87 -4.89 26.27
C PRO A 29 -10.93 -3.69 26.02
N GLY A 30 -11.44 -2.69 25.32
CA GLY A 30 -10.70 -1.52 24.86
C GLY A 30 -11.65 -0.36 24.59
N ARG A 31 -11.13 0.86 24.63
CA ARG A 31 -11.94 2.06 24.34
C ARG A 31 -12.01 2.32 22.84
N SER A 32 -11.06 1.78 22.07
CA SER A 32 -10.95 2.04 20.64
C SER A 32 -10.32 0.87 19.88
N MET A 33 -10.36 0.93 18.55
CA MET A 33 -9.71 -0.01 17.65
C MET A 33 -8.20 -0.07 17.84
N PHE A 34 -7.61 0.87 18.58
CA PHE A 34 -6.22 0.85 18.98
C PHE A 34 -5.84 -0.47 19.66
N GLU A 35 -6.67 -0.92 20.62
CA GLU A 35 -6.43 -2.16 21.34
C GLU A 35 -6.57 -3.39 20.43
N ASP A 36 -7.59 -3.42 19.57
CA ASP A 36 -7.78 -4.48 18.57
C ASP A 36 -6.62 -4.54 17.58
N ASN A 37 -6.16 -3.39 17.06
CA ASN A 37 -5.06 -3.31 16.12
C ASN A 37 -3.78 -3.93 16.72
N ILE A 38 -3.42 -3.56 17.96
CA ILE A 38 -2.24 -4.09 18.63
C ILE A 38 -2.39 -5.57 18.95
N ALA A 39 -3.54 -5.96 19.53
CA ALA A 39 -3.80 -7.33 19.93
C ALA A 39 -3.67 -8.28 18.75
N PHE A 40 -4.31 -7.96 17.62
CA PHE A 40 -4.27 -8.80 16.43
C PHE A 40 -2.95 -8.73 15.67
N ALA A 41 -2.24 -7.58 15.68
CA ALA A 41 -0.89 -7.51 15.11
C ALA A 41 0.09 -8.40 15.87
N VAL A 42 0.05 -8.38 17.21
CA VAL A 42 0.87 -9.25 18.06
C VAL A 42 0.44 -10.71 17.94
N MET A 43 -0.86 -11.00 17.83
CA MET A 43 -1.37 -12.35 17.63
C MET A 43 -0.86 -12.95 16.32
N ALA A 44 -0.99 -12.22 15.20
CA ALA A 44 -0.46 -12.65 13.91
C ALA A 44 1.07 -12.81 13.96
N ASP A 45 1.80 -11.83 14.51
CA ASP A 45 3.25 -11.90 14.66
C ASP A 45 3.70 -13.12 15.47
N ASN A 46 3.04 -13.46 16.57
CA ASN A 46 3.43 -14.59 17.40
C ASN A 46 3.05 -15.95 16.80
N ALA A 47 1.98 -16.00 16.02
CA ALA A 47 1.49 -17.24 15.42
C ALA A 47 2.18 -17.58 14.08
N SER A 48 2.79 -16.60 13.41
CA SER A 48 3.51 -16.77 12.15
C SER A 48 4.88 -17.44 12.31
N LYS A 49 5.16 -18.46 11.50
CA LYS A 49 6.44 -19.21 11.53
C LYS A 49 7.66 -18.38 11.07
N TRP A 50 7.43 -17.36 10.24
CA TRP A 50 8.47 -16.46 9.71
C TRP A 50 8.77 -15.27 10.62
N SER A 51 8.03 -15.12 11.73
CA SER A 51 8.11 -13.97 12.62
C SER A 51 9.54 -13.69 13.10
N SER A 52 10.29 -14.73 13.46
CA SER A 52 11.68 -14.61 13.94
C SER A 52 12.66 -14.07 12.90
N ASN A 53 12.32 -14.16 11.62
CA ASN A 53 13.15 -13.70 10.51
C ASN A 53 12.91 -12.22 10.17
N ILE A 54 11.88 -11.60 10.74
CA ILE A 54 11.53 -10.21 10.47
C ILE A 54 12.13 -9.31 11.56
N PRO A 55 13.00 -8.34 11.22
CA PRO A 55 13.47 -7.31 12.13
C PRO A 55 12.33 -6.57 12.84
N LEU A 56 12.51 -6.29 14.13
CA LEU A 56 11.49 -5.65 14.95
C LEU A 56 11.00 -4.32 14.37
N GLY A 57 11.89 -3.46 13.89
CA GLY A 57 11.50 -2.17 13.32
C GLY A 57 10.68 -2.32 12.03
N LEU A 58 10.87 -3.38 11.23
CA LEU A 58 10.00 -3.66 10.09
C LEU A 58 8.59 -4.09 10.55
N LYS A 59 8.47 -4.82 11.66
CA LYS A 59 7.16 -5.15 12.24
C LYS A 59 6.45 -3.88 12.72
N LEU A 60 7.17 -3.01 13.42
CA LEU A 60 6.62 -1.76 13.94
C LEU A 60 6.20 -0.82 12.80
N GLY A 61 7.04 -0.65 11.78
CA GLY A 61 6.80 0.26 10.66
C GLY A 61 5.86 -0.25 9.57
N TYR A 62 5.69 -1.57 9.41
CA TYR A 62 5.02 -2.15 8.23
C TYR A 62 4.04 -3.29 8.50
N LEU A 63 3.97 -3.81 9.72
CA LEU A 63 2.96 -4.80 10.13
C LEU A 63 1.92 -4.17 11.08
N LEU A 64 2.40 -3.43 12.08
CA LEU A 64 1.61 -2.80 13.13
C LEU A 64 0.72 -1.62 12.69
N PRO A 65 1.07 -0.80 11.68
CA PRO A 65 0.26 0.38 11.35
C PRO A 65 -1.17 0.04 10.96
N TYR A 66 -2.10 0.83 11.48
CA TYR A 66 -3.55 0.68 11.25
C TYR A 66 -4.05 1.48 10.04
N ALA A 67 -3.21 2.36 9.49
CA ALA A 67 -3.51 3.20 8.34
C ALA A 67 -2.30 3.23 7.38
N THR A 68 -2.53 3.56 6.12
CA THR A 68 -1.48 3.75 5.11
C THR A 68 -1.50 5.17 4.56
N PHE A 69 -2.67 5.80 4.48
CA PHE A 69 -2.83 7.17 4.02
C PHE A 69 -3.79 7.95 4.95
N GLN A 70 -4.57 8.86 4.37
CA GLN A 70 -5.61 9.67 5.01
C GLN A 70 -7.01 9.01 5.00
N GLU A 71 -7.11 7.71 4.72
CA GLU A 71 -8.39 6.98 4.73
C GLU A 71 -9.08 7.03 6.08
N SER A 72 -10.41 6.87 6.05
CA SER A 72 -11.18 6.78 7.27
C SER A 72 -10.66 5.63 8.13
N ARG A 73 -10.55 5.88 9.44
CA ARG A 73 -10.10 4.84 10.37
C ARG A 73 -11.22 3.82 10.51
N THR A 74 -10.92 2.59 10.15
CA THR A 74 -11.85 1.46 10.23
C THR A 74 -11.19 0.35 11.02
N ASN A 75 -11.96 -0.32 11.90
CA ASN A 75 -11.43 -1.43 12.70
C ASN A 75 -11.33 -2.71 11.87
N TRP A 76 -10.41 -2.71 10.90
CA TRP A 76 -10.32 -3.74 9.86
C TRP A 76 -9.63 -5.02 10.31
N ARG A 77 -8.65 -4.90 11.22
CA ARG A 77 -7.72 -5.99 11.52
C ARG A 77 -8.38 -7.26 12.06
N PRO A 78 -9.32 -7.20 13.02
CA PRO A 78 -9.97 -8.40 13.53
C PRO A 78 -10.68 -9.21 12.45
N LEU A 79 -11.42 -8.54 11.56
CA LEU A 79 -12.17 -9.22 10.49
C LEU A 79 -11.23 -9.83 9.45
N LEU A 80 -10.23 -9.07 8.98
CA LEU A 80 -9.29 -9.58 7.97
C LEU A 80 -8.45 -10.73 8.53
N PHE A 81 -8.01 -10.63 9.79
CA PHE A 81 -7.35 -11.74 10.48
C PHE A 81 -8.25 -12.99 10.51
N ALA A 82 -9.50 -12.84 10.96
CA ALA A 82 -10.45 -13.95 11.05
C ALA A 82 -10.74 -14.60 9.69
N LYS A 83 -10.78 -13.81 8.61
CA LYS A 83 -11.00 -14.30 7.24
C LYS A 83 -9.79 -15.04 6.67
N PHE A 84 -8.58 -14.50 6.86
CA PHE A 84 -7.42 -14.89 6.04
C PHE A 84 -6.31 -15.61 6.79
N PHE A 85 -6.22 -15.50 8.11
CA PHE A 85 -5.08 -16.07 8.86
C PHE A 85 -4.98 -17.59 8.70
N GLN A 86 -6.11 -18.30 8.70
CA GLN A 86 -6.12 -19.76 8.56
C GLN A 86 -5.59 -20.22 7.19
N LEU A 87 -5.72 -19.41 6.14
CA LEU A 87 -5.19 -19.74 4.81
C LEU A 87 -3.66 -19.83 4.83
N VAL A 88 -3.01 -18.98 5.63
CA VAL A 88 -1.54 -18.88 5.68
C VAL A 88 -0.92 -19.62 6.86
N ALA A 89 -1.71 -20.19 7.77
CA ALA A 89 -1.22 -20.84 9.00
C ALA A 89 -0.22 -21.98 8.73
N SER A 90 -0.30 -22.63 7.58
CA SER A 90 0.64 -23.69 7.19
C SER A 90 1.96 -23.17 6.59
N SER A 91 1.98 -21.93 6.08
CA SER A 91 3.14 -21.33 5.41
C SER A 91 4.33 -21.13 6.34
N THR A 92 5.54 -21.19 5.77
CA THR A 92 6.80 -21.11 6.50
C THR A 92 7.61 -19.86 6.17
N SER A 93 7.16 -19.06 5.20
CA SER A 93 7.75 -17.79 4.77
C SER A 93 6.66 -16.78 4.43
N THR A 94 6.99 -15.50 4.42
CA THR A 94 6.10 -14.42 3.96
C THR A 94 5.73 -14.59 2.50
N VAL A 95 6.67 -15.01 1.64
CA VAL A 95 6.42 -15.30 0.21
C VAL A 95 5.40 -16.41 0.04
N SER A 96 5.57 -17.55 0.72
CA SER A 96 4.60 -18.66 0.62
C SER A 96 3.25 -18.32 1.25
N ALA A 97 3.22 -17.45 2.26
CA ALA A 97 1.98 -16.91 2.81
C ALA A 97 1.28 -15.97 1.82
N MET A 98 2.03 -15.06 1.19
CA MET A 98 1.49 -14.13 0.20
C MET A 98 0.96 -14.87 -1.03
N GLN A 99 1.68 -15.87 -1.53
CA GLN A 99 1.23 -16.76 -2.60
C GLN A 99 -0.13 -17.40 -2.29
N ARG A 100 -0.35 -17.87 -1.05
CA ARG A 100 -1.66 -18.42 -0.66
C ARG A 100 -2.78 -17.38 -0.61
N LEU A 101 -2.45 -16.10 -0.40
CA LEU A 101 -3.42 -15.02 -0.43
C LEU A 101 -3.75 -14.57 -1.86
N VAL A 102 -2.79 -14.66 -2.78
CA VAL A 102 -2.91 -14.14 -4.17
C VAL A 102 -2.98 -15.24 -5.23
N SER A 103 -3.09 -16.53 -4.85
CA SER A 103 -3.20 -17.65 -5.79
C SER A 103 -4.55 -18.38 -5.62
N PRO A 104 -5.23 -18.73 -6.73
CA PRO A 104 -4.91 -18.33 -8.12
C PRO A 104 -5.03 -16.80 -8.27
N ALA A 105 -4.33 -16.23 -9.28
CA ALA A 105 -4.35 -14.81 -9.59
C ALA A 105 -5.78 -14.25 -9.79
N PHE A 106 -5.91 -12.93 -9.79
CA PHE A 106 -7.19 -12.24 -9.98
C PHE A 106 -7.90 -12.73 -11.26
N PRO A 107 -9.23 -12.94 -11.27
CA PRO A 107 -10.23 -12.57 -10.25
C PRO A 107 -10.54 -13.66 -9.20
N HIS A 108 -9.72 -14.70 -9.10
CA HIS A 108 -10.04 -15.88 -8.29
C HIS A 108 -9.27 -15.96 -6.95
N ASN A 109 -8.59 -14.87 -6.57
CA ASN A 109 -7.87 -14.82 -5.29
C ASN A 109 -8.83 -14.99 -4.10
N PRO A 110 -8.39 -15.58 -2.98
CA PRO A 110 -9.20 -15.70 -1.77
C PRO A 110 -9.87 -14.42 -1.25
N TYR A 111 -9.27 -13.24 -1.44
CA TYR A 111 -9.85 -11.96 -1.00
C TYR A 111 -10.80 -11.31 -2.01
N THR A 112 -10.94 -11.84 -3.24
CA THR A 112 -11.88 -11.28 -4.23
C THR A 112 -13.31 -11.71 -3.94
N ASN A 113 -13.54 -12.98 -3.55
CA ASN A 113 -14.84 -13.43 -3.05
C ASN A 113 -15.01 -12.98 -1.60
N TRP A 114 -15.56 -11.79 -1.39
CA TRP A 114 -15.70 -11.19 -0.05
C TRP A 114 -16.65 -11.99 0.86
N THR A 115 -17.65 -12.65 0.27
CA THR A 115 -18.56 -13.57 0.95
C THR A 115 -17.98 -14.95 1.19
N ALA A 116 -16.90 -15.33 0.50
CA ALA A 116 -16.15 -16.52 0.87
C ALA A 116 -15.57 -16.30 2.28
N PHE A 117 -15.49 -17.38 3.04
CA PHE A 117 -15.12 -17.38 4.45
C PHE A 117 -16.22 -16.80 5.36
N ASN A 118 -17.25 -17.64 5.57
CA ASN A 118 -18.18 -17.53 6.70
C ASN A 118 -17.54 -18.20 7.93
N TRP A 119 -17.57 -17.51 9.07
CA TRP A 119 -17.28 -18.16 10.36
C TRP A 119 -18.46 -19.08 10.76
N PRO A 120 -18.25 -20.13 11.59
CA PRO A 120 -19.26 -21.14 11.90
C PRO A 120 -20.61 -20.59 12.43
N THR A 121 -20.62 -19.38 12.98
CA THR A 121 -21.81 -18.68 13.52
C THR A 121 -22.32 -17.54 12.64
N SER A 122 -21.94 -17.48 11.35
CA SER A 122 -22.45 -16.47 10.42
C SER A 122 -23.98 -16.57 10.32
N PRO A 123 -24.74 -15.47 10.49
CA PRO A 123 -26.21 -15.49 10.40
C PRO A 123 -26.70 -15.60 8.95
N LEU A 124 -25.81 -15.57 7.96
CA LEU A 124 -26.16 -15.73 6.55
C LEU A 124 -26.43 -17.22 6.26
N PRO A 125 -27.61 -17.57 5.71
CA PRO A 125 -27.82 -18.90 5.17
C PRO A 125 -26.74 -19.21 4.13
N LEU A 126 -26.13 -20.39 4.21
CA LEU A 126 -25.25 -20.91 3.16
C LEU A 126 -26.01 -20.86 1.81
N GLY A 127 -25.66 -19.93 0.91
CA GLY A 127 -26.09 -19.99 -0.49
C GLY A 127 -26.69 -18.74 -1.16
N ASN A 128 -26.65 -17.52 -0.60
CA ASN A 128 -27.14 -16.34 -1.34
C ASN A 128 -25.99 -15.47 -1.86
N THR A 129 -25.70 -15.66 -3.16
CA THR A 129 -24.86 -14.90 -4.10
C THR A 129 -23.47 -14.49 -3.59
N ASP A 130 -22.45 -15.11 -4.17
CA ASP A 130 -21.07 -14.65 -4.01
C ASP A 130 -20.97 -13.15 -4.36
N PHE A 131 -20.43 -12.36 -3.45
CA PHE A 131 -20.07 -10.96 -3.68
C PHE A 131 -18.57 -10.88 -3.98
N TYR A 132 -18.26 -10.64 -5.25
CA TYR A 132 -16.90 -10.48 -5.73
C TYR A 132 -16.54 -8.99 -5.83
N LEU A 133 -15.39 -8.62 -5.27
CA LEU A 133 -14.78 -7.32 -5.50
C LEU A 133 -14.28 -7.23 -6.95
N GLN A 134 -14.66 -6.14 -7.63
CA GLN A 134 -14.40 -5.96 -9.06
C GLN A 134 -13.32 -4.92 -9.34
N TRP A 135 -12.54 -5.15 -10.39
CA TRP A 135 -11.66 -4.12 -10.92
C TRP A 135 -12.48 -3.08 -11.69
N ALA A 136 -12.24 -1.81 -11.40
CA ALA A 136 -12.88 -0.70 -12.08
C ALA A 136 -11.90 0.48 -12.19
N SER A 137 -11.29 0.62 -13.37
CA SER A 137 -10.32 1.69 -13.65
C SER A 137 -10.92 3.07 -13.43
N SER A 138 -10.14 4.00 -12.88
CA SER A 138 -10.50 5.41 -12.71
C SER A 138 -11.78 5.70 -11.91
N THR A 139 -12.23 4.75 -11.07
CA THR A 139 -13.53 4.85 -10.37
C THR A 139 -13.43 4.95 -8.85
N SER A 140 -12.32 4.51 -8.24
CA SER A 140 -12.18 4.62 -6.79
C SER A 140 -12.04 6.07 -6.36
N PRO A 141 -12.66 6.46 -5.24
CA PRO A 141 -12.22 7.64 -4.53
C PRO A 141 -10.70 7.56 -4.34
N PRO A 142 -9.97 8.66 -4.55
CA PRO A 142 -8.53 8.71 -4.37
C PRO A 142 -8.07 8.13 -3.00
N VAL A 143 -8.93 8.22 -1.99
CA VAL A 143 -8.76 7.69 -0.64
C VAL A 143 -9.81 6.63 -0.35
N VAL A 144 -9.39 5.43 0.05
CA VAL A 144 -10.33 4.36 0.39
C VAL A 144 -9.77 3.42 1.43
N SER A 145 -10.53 3.21 2.51
CA SER A 145 -10.25 2.18 3.51
C SER A 145 -10.68 0.79 3.00
N PRO A 146 -10.14 -0.32 3.53
CA PRO A 146 -10.47 -1.66 3.04
C PRO A 146 -11.97 -1.97 3.14
N PHE A 147 -12.68 -1.43 4.13
CA PHE A 147 -14.12 -1.66 4.29
C PHE A 147 -14.99 -0.76 3.43
N GLU A 148 -14.57 0.47 3.15
CA GLU A 148 -15.24 1.30 2.13
C GLU A 148 -15.12 0.64 0.76
N PHE A 149 -13.93 0.15 0.39
CA PHE A 149 -13.75 -0.59 -0.85
C PHE A 149 -14.64 -1.84 -0.90
N ALA A 150 -14.66 -2.63 0.18
CA ALA A 150 -15.54 -3.78 0.26
C ALA A 150 -17.03 -3.38 0.15
N ALA A 151 -17.44 -2.25 0.71
CA ALA A 151 -18.82 -1.77 0.62
C ALA A 151 -19.19 -1.27 -0.79
N TYR A 152 -18.27 -0.61 -1.50
CA TYR A 152 -18.49 -0.22 -2.90
C TYR A 152 -18.51 -1.42 -3.85
N GLY A 153 -17.72 -2.46 -3.53
CA GLY A 153 -17.63 -3.68 -4.33
C GLY A 153 -16.78 -3.56 -5.60
N TYR A 154 -16.22 -2.38 -5.88
CA TYR A 154 -15.34 -2.16 -7.02
C TYR A 154 -14.30 -1.07 -6.75
N GLY A 155 -13.19 -1.11 -7.49
CA GLY A 155 -12.16 -0.08 -7.39
C GLY A 155 -10.95 -0.28 -8.31
N SER A 156 -10.07 0.73 -8.33
CA SER A 156 -8.84 0.81 -9.10
C SER A 156 -7.60 0.48 -8.25
N CYS A 157 -6.40 0.78 -8.76
CA CYS A 157 -5.12 0.45 -8.13
C CYS A 157 -5.01 0.89 -6.67
N SER A 158 -5.55 2.06 -6.28
CA SER A 158 -5.54 2.54 -4.88
C SER A 158 -6.36 1.63 -3.96
N ALA A 159 -7.57 1.25 -4.37
CA ALA A 159 -8.43 0.35 -3.60
C ALA A 159 -7.80 -1.04 -3.43
N TRP A 160 -7.28 -1.59 -4.51
CA TRP A 160 -6.68 -2.92 -4.50
C TRP A 160 -5.37 -2.98 -3.73
N SER A 161 -4.47 -2.01 -3.92
CA SER A 161 -3.20 -1.95 -3.18
C SER A 161 -3.44 -1.76 -1.68
N SER A 162 -4.42 -0.93 -1.30
CA SER A 162 -4.89 -0.84 0.08
C SER A 162 -5.34 -2.20 0.60
N LEU A 163 -6.35 -2.83 -0.02
CA LEU A 163 -6.90 -4.10 0.46
C LEU A 163 -5.81 -5.17 0.62
N VAL A 164 -4.97 -5.35 -0.40
CA VAL A 164 -3.90 -6.37 -0.38
C VAL A 164 -2.88 -6.08 0.73
N THR A 165 -2.51 -4.82 0.95
CA THR A 165 -1.64 -4.41 2.07
C THR A 165 -2.29 -4.73 3.42
N TYR A 166 -3.58 -4.41 3.59
CA TYR A 166 -4.32 -4.67 4.82
C TYR A 166 -4.50 -6.17 5.10
N VAL A 167 -4.78 -6.97 4.06
CA VAL A 167 -4.85 -8.43 4.16
C VAL A 167 -3.50 -9.00 4.57
N ALA A 168 -2.40 -8.59 3.93
CA ALA A 168 -1.05 -9.03 4.28
C ALA A 168 -0.70 -8.70 5.74
N ARG A 169 -0.92 -7.43 6.15
CA ARG A 169 -0.69 -6.99 7.53
C ARG A 169 -1.57 -7.72 8.55
N SER A 170 -2.81 -8.05 8.18
CA SER A 170 -3.70 -8.78 9.09
C SER A 170 -3.19 -10.19 9.40
N VAL A 171 -2.34 -10.78 8.56
CA VAL A 171 -1.85 -12.14 8.74
C VAL A 171 -0.36 -12.24 9.07
N GLY A 172 0.27 -11.15 9.51
CA GLY A 172 1.65 -11.19 10.00
C GLY A 172 2.71 -10.94 8.91
N ILE A 173 2.32 -10.42 7.73
CA ILE A 173 3.25 -10.07 6.65
C ILE A 173 3.47 -8.54 6.66
N PRO A 174 4.70 -8.04 6.87
CA PRO A 174 5.01 -6.62 6.71
C PRO A 174 4.80 -6.21 5.25
N ALA A 175 3.96 -5.21 5.02
CA ALA A 175 3.58 -4.76 3.69
C ALA A 175 3.36 -3.25 3.65
N ARG A 176 3.51 -2.66 2.46
CA ARG A 176 3.32 -1.24 2.20
C ARG A 176 2.79 -1.00 0.80
N ILE A 177 2.03 0.08 0.66
CA ILE A 177 1.61 0.55 -0.65
C ILE A 177 2.77 1.32 -1.27
N VAL A 178 3.01 1.07 -2.55
CA VAL A 178 3.97 1.78 -3.37
C VAL A 178 3.22 2.33 -4.56
N GLY A 179 3.58 3.51 -5.02
CA GLY A 179 2.93 4.08 -6.17
C GLY A 179 3.67 5.28 -6.72
N THR A 180 3.30 5.66 -7.93
CA THR A 180 3.65 6.96 -8.47
C THR A 180 2.41 7.82 -8.57
N PRO A 181 2.47 9.08 -8.10
CA PRO A 181 1.34 9.99 -8.16
C PRO A 181 1.01 10.39 -9.60
N CYS A 182 2.01 10.44 -10.48
CA CYS A 182 1.81 10.59 -11.91
C CYS A 182 2.67 9.58 -12.68
N TRP A 183 2.03 8.67 -13.39
CA TRP A 183 2.71 7.62 -14.14
C TRP A 183 3.30 8.15 -15.45
N ASN A 184 4.57 7.86 -15.73
CA ASN A 184 5.30 8.37 -16.90
C ASN A 184 4.87 7.68 -18.20
N THR A 185 3.65 7.94 -18.68
CA THR A 185 3.09 7.34 -19.89
C THR A 185 2.25 8.32 -20.72
N GLY A 186 2.21 8.07 -22.02
CA GLY A 186 1.31 8.75 -22.95
C GLY A 186 1.46 10.27 -22.91
N GLN A 187 0.35 10.97 -22.75
CA GLN A 187 0.33 12.45 -22.71
C GLN A 187 0.97 13.04 -21.43
N PHE A 188 1.22 12.21 -20.41
CA PHE A 188 1.82 12.63 -19.15
C PHE A 188 3.32 12.35 -19.11
N ALA A 189 3.93 11.93 -20.23
CA ALA A 189 5.34 11.59 -20.23
C ALA A 189 6.26 12.83 -20.28
N GLY A 190 7.46 12.68 -19.70
CA GLY A 190 8.50 13.72 -19.71
C GLY A 190 8.54 14.56 -18.44
N LEU A 191 9.29 15.67 -18.45
CA LEU A 191 9.43 16.54 -17.27
C LEU A 191 8.35 17.61 -17.24
N ALA A 192 7.92 18.02 -16.05
CA ALA A 192 6.89 19.04 -15.86
C ALA A 192 7.27 20.41 -16.44
N LYS A 193 8.57 20.75 -16.47
CA LYS A 193 9.06 21.97 -17.14
C LYS A 193 8.78 22.00 -18.66
N ASP A 194 8.70 20.82 -19.28
CA ASP A 194 8.55 20.65 -20.73
C ASP A 194 7.14 20.18 -21.12
N ASN A 195 6.40 19.59 -20.18
CA ASN A 195 5.05 19.07 -20.40
C ASN A 195 4.08 19.54 -19.29
N PRO A 196 3.18 20.51 -19.57
CA PRO A 196 2.21 21.00 -18.60
C PRO A 196 1.21 19.93 -18.13
N ARG A 197 1.01 18.85 -18.91
CA ARG A 197 0.12 17.74 -18.52
C ARG A 197 0.59 17.03 -17.26
N VAL A 198 1.90 17.02 -16.98
CA VAL A 198 2.42 16.46 -15.72
C VAL A 198 1.84 17.21 -14.54
N HIS A 199 1.66 18.53 -14.62
CA HIS A 199 1.04 19.32 -13.56
C HIS A 199 -0.44 18.97 -13.39
N ASP A 200 -1.19 18.84 -14.50
CA ASP A 200 -2.60 18.41 -14.46
C ASP A 200 -2.71 17.06 -13.73
N CYS A 201 -1.76 16.15 -13.99
CA CYS A 201 -1.70 14.84 -13.39
C CYS A 201 -1.50 14.89 -11.88
N TRP A 202 -0.52 15.67 -11.43
CA TRP A 202 -0.22 15.88 -10.01
C TRP A 202 -1.34 16.61 -9.25
N ASN A 203 -2.12 17.42 -9.95
CA ASN A 203 -3.27 18.11 -9.37
C ASN A 203 -4.58 17.30 -9.54
N GLY A 204 -4.52 16.15 -10.20
CA GLY A 204 -5.67 15.28 -10.49
C GLY A 204 -6.71 15.92 -11.41
N GLY A 205 -6.32 16.94 -12.18
CA GLY A 205 -7.20 17.73 -13.04
C GLY A 205 -6.57 19.03 -13.55
N ASP A 206 -7.23 19.66 -14.52
CA ASP A 206 -6.79 20.92 -15.15
C ASP A 206 -7.42 22.18 -14.52
N GLY A 207 -7.98 22.05 -13.31
CA GLY A 207 -8.73 23.10 -12.63
C GLY A 207 -10.23 23.13 -12.96
N THR A 208 -10.64 22.55 -14.08
CA THR A 208 -12.05 22.49 -14.53
C THR A 208 -12.63 21.08 -14.44
N THR A 209 -11.83 20.08 -14.80
CA THR A 209 -12.19 18.67 -14.77
C THR A 209 -11.25 17.93 -13.84
N TYR A 210 -11.79 17.12 -12.94
CA TYR A 210 -11.00 16.36 -11.97
C TYR A 210 -11.30 14.86 -12.07
N GLY A 211 -10.30 14.03 -11.82
CA GLY A 211 -10.45 12.57 -11.81
C GLY A 211 -10.28 11.93 -13.20
N GLY A 212 -10.70 10.67 -13.32
CA GLY A 212 -10.71 9.97 -14.61
C GLY A 212 -9.31 9.75 -15.18
N ALA A 213 -9.14 10.14 -16.45
CA ALA A 213 -7.86 10.04 -17.16
C ALA A 213 -6.80 11.02 -16.65
N PHE A 214 -7.17 12.05 -15.88
CA PHE A 214 -6.22 13.02 -15.33
C PHE A 214 -5.42 12.48 -14.16
N LEU A 215 -5.93 11.52 -13.39
CA LEU A 215 -5.20 11.05 -12.21
C LEU A 215 -3.92 10.31 -12.59
N ASN A 216 -3.93 9.58 -13.72
CA ASN A 216 -2.86 8.75 -14.28
C ASN A 216 -1.87 8.16 -13.25
N ASN A 217 -2.34 7.81 -12.05
CA ASN A 217 -1.53 7.27 -10.99
C ASN A 217 -1.61 5.75 -11.09
N HIS A 218 -0.58 5.06 -10.63
CA HIS A 218 -0.75 3.64 -10.34
C HIS A 218 0.05 3.19 -9.14
N ASN A 219 -0.59 2.27 -8.42
CA ASN A 219 -0.23 1.80 -7.10
C ASN A 219 -0.12 0.29 -7.14
N TRP A 220 0.77 -0.25 -6.33
CA TRP A 220 1.02 -1.66 -6.15
C TRP A 220 1.45 -1.91 -4.71
N VAL A 221 1.80 -3.15 -4.38
CA VAL A 221 2.17 -3.53 -3.02
C VAL A 221 3.61 -4.01 -3.00
N GLU A 222 4.36 -3.58 -1.99
CA GLU A 222 5.58 -4.24 -1.57
C GLU A 222 5.34 -4.98 -0.27
N TYR A 223 5.96 -6.15 -0.14
CA TYR A 223 5.99 -6.91 1.12
C TYR A 223 7.40 -7.46 1.37
N TRP A 224 7.70 -7.73 2.63
CA TRP A 224 9.03 -8.19 3.03
C TRP A 224 9.17 -9.69 2.77
N ASP A 225 10.16 -10.09 1.97
CA ASP A 225 10.64 -11.46 1.84
C ASP A 225 11.55 -11.77 3.03
N ASP A 226 11.05 -12.59 3.95
CA ASP A 226 11.76 -12.94 5.17
C ASP A 226 12.94 -13.89 4.95
N VAL A 227 12.95 -14.62 3.83
CA VAL A 227 14.01 -15.59 3.50
C VAL A 227 15.21 -14.87 2.91
N ASN A 228 14.96 -13.94 1.98
CA ASN A 228 16.01 -13.19 1.29
C ASN A 228 16.30 -11.82 1.94
N ALA A 229 15.57 -11.45 2.98
CA ALA A 229 15.70 -10.19 3.71
C ALA A 229 15.64 -8.96 2.78
N LYS A 230 14.64 -8.91 1.90
CA LYS A 230 14.44 -7.82 0.95
C LYS A 230 12.98 -7.48 0.74
N TRP A 231 12.72 -6.30 0.19
CA TRP A 231 11.39 -5.94 -0.32
C TRP A 231 11.18 -6.56 -1.70
N VAL A 232 10.02 -7.20 -1.88
CA VAL A 232 9.55 -7.70 -3.16
C VAL A 232 8.20 -7.06 -3.49
N PHE A 233 7.86 -6.94 -4.76
CA PHE A 233 6.62 -6.29 -5.20
C PHE A 233 5.61 -7.25 -5.84
N LEU A 234 4.35 -6.84 -5.78
CA LEU A 234 3.22 -7.44 -6.48
C LEU A 234 2.38 -6.35 -7.11
N ASN A 235 2.12 -6.48 -8.41
CA ASN A 235 1.18 -5.59 -9.09
C ASN A 235 -0.24 -5.80 -8.56
N VAL A 236 -1.08 -4.76 -8.65
CA VAL A 236 -2.52 -4.89 -8.42
C VAL A 236 -3.32 -4.46 -9.67
N PRO A 237 -4.39 -5.19 -10.05
CA PRO A 237 -4.82 -6.44 -9.43
C PRO A 237 -3.75 -7.53 -9.67
N THR A 238 -3.63 -8.48 -8.74
CA THR A 238 -2.55 -9.47 -8.75
C THR A 238 -2.73 -10.40 -9.95
N THR A 239 -1.90 -10.23 -10.99
CA THR A 239 -1.91 -11.05 -12.21
C THR A 239 -0.97 -12.26 -12.12
N THR A 240 -0.12 -12.29 -11.09
CA THR A 240 0.84 -13.37 -10.83
C THR A 240 1.00 -13.56 -9.32
N ASP A 241 1.36 -14.76 -8.90
CA ASP A 241 1.78 -15.10 -7.53
C ASP A 241 3.31 -15.19 -7.40
N VAL A 242 4.03 -14.86 -8.46
CA VAL A 242 5.49 -14.77 -8.48
C VAL A 242 5.91 -13.39 -7.94
N PRO A 243 6.72 -13.33 -6.86
CA PRO A 243 7.29 -12.08 -6.37
C PRO A 243 8.11 -11.39 -7.46
N ASP A 244 8.08 -10.07 -7.50
CA ASP A 244 8.80 -9.24 -8.48
C ASP A 244 8.37 -9.46 -9.95
N GLY A 245 7.25 -10.16 -10.19
CA GLY A 245 6.70 -10.40 -11.52
C GLY A 245 5.56 -9.45 -11.91
N GLY A 246 5.29 -9.35 -13.20
CA GLY A 246 4.09 -8.73 -13.77
C GLY A 246 4.14 -7.20 -13.87
N LEU A 247 4.53 -6.51 -12.79
CA LEU A 247 4.70 -5.03 -12.82
C LEU A 247 5.92 -4.63 -13.64
N CYS A 248 6.98 -5.41 -13.52
CA CYS A 248 8.27 -5.19 -14.14
C CYS A 248 8.73 -6.49 -14.79
N ASP A 249 8.62 -6.58 -16.11
CA ASP A 249 9.02 -7.78 -16.84
C ASP A 249 9.99 -7.38 -17.97
N PRO A 250 11.29 -7.77 -17.89
CA PRO A 250 11.97 -8.37 -16.73
C PRO A 250 12.26 -7.36 -15.61
N PHE A 251 12.42 -7.85 -14.37
CA PHE A 251 13.00 -7.09 -13.26
C PHE A 251 14.36 -7.65 -12.85
N SER A 252 15.30 -6.78 -12.51
CA SER A 252 16.52 -7.15 -11.79
C SER A 252 16.92 -6.06 -10.82
N GLU A 253 17.55 -6.42 -9.70
CA GLU A 253 17.99 -5.43 -8.72
C GLU A 253 19.10 -4.50 -9.24
N SER A 254 19.92 -4.98 -10.20
CA SER A 254 21.01 -4.19 -10.78
C SER A 254 20.52 -3.21 -11.85
N HIS A 255 19.56 -3.61 -12.68
CA HIS A 255 19.10 -2.81 -13.82
C HIS A 255 17.69 -2.23 -13.65
N GLY A 256 16.98 -2.52 -12.56
CA GLY A 256 15.59 -2.09 -12.37
C GLY A 256 14.62 -2.80 -13.33
N CYS A 257 13.60 -2.06 -13.76
CA CYS A 257 12.50 -2.60 -14.55
C CYS A 257 12.71 -2.44 -16.07
N GLY A 258 12.57 -3.53 -16.80
CA GLY A 258 12.48 -3.56 -18.26
C GLY A 258 13.81 -3.39 -19.00
N TYR A 259 14.95 -3.60 -18.34
CA TYR A 259 16.24 -3.64 -19.01
C TYR A 259 16.39 -4.90 -19.87
N ASP A 260 16.88 -4.72 -21.09
CA ASP A 260 17.19 -5.80 -22.02
C ASP A 260 18.61 -5.64 -22.60
N VAL A 261 19.35 -6.74 -22.71
CA VAL A 261 20.76 -6.72 -23.14
C VAL A 261 20.95 -6.19 -24.58
N ARG A 262 19.91 -6.23 -25.42
CA ARG A 262 19.99 -5.76 -26.82
C ARG A 262 19.52 -4.32 -26.97
N SER A 263 18.49 -3.93 -26.23
CA SER A 263 17.81 -2.64 -26.36
C SER A 263 18.07 -1.66 -25.22
N GLY A 264 18.81 -2.07 -24.19
CA GLY A 264 19.06 -1.28 -22.99
C GLY A 264 17.74 -0.93 -22.29
N CYS A 265 17.59 0.34 -21.92
CA CYS A 265 16.37 0.86 -21.30
C CYS A 265 15.33 1.43 -22.28
N LYS A 266 15.54 1.28 -23.60
CA LYS A 266 14.66 1.89 -24.61
C LYS A 266 13.21 1.41 -24.54
N ASN A 267 13.01 0.17 -24.13
CA ASN A 267 11.70 -0.46 -24.00
C ASN A 267 11.35 -0.75 -22.53
N ALA A 268 11.94 0.02 -21.60
CA ALA A 268 11.68 -0.17 -20.19
C ALA A 268 10.18 -0.08 -19.90
N SER A 269 9.71 -0.91 -18.96
CA SER A 269 8.33 -0.82 -18.50
C SER A 269 8.11 0.54 -17.84
N PRO A 270 6.86 0.99 -17.68
CA PRO A 270 6.63 2.34 -17.17
C PRO A 270 7.25 2.65 -15.78
N PRO A 271 7.30 1.72 -14.81
CA PRO A 271 8.09 1.93 -13.59
C PRO A 271 9.59 2.11 -13.87
N GLY A 272 10.13 1.44 -14.89
CA GLY A 272 11.50 1.61 -15.36
C GLY A 272 11.77 2.98 -15.98
N LEU A 273 10.74 3.61 -16.55
CA LEU A 273 10.79 4.98 -17.04
C LEU A 273 10.56 6.03 -15.93
N ALA A 274 10.38 5.61 -14.67
CA ALA A 274 10.23 6.55 -13.56
C ALA A 274 11.45 7.47 -13.45
N SER A 275 11.16 8.77 -13.36
CA SER A 275 12.15 9.84 -13.43
C SER A 275 11.76 10.97 -12.49
N GLN A 276 12.51 12.08 -12.52
CA GLN A 276 12.13 13.30 -11.81
C GLN A 276 10.74 13.76 -12.29
N ASP A 277 9.87 14.22 -11.37
CA ASP A 277 8.43 14.51 -11.59
C ASP A 277 7.53 13.28 -11.79
N HIS A 278 8.10 12.08 -11.79
CA HIS A 278 7.41 10.79 -11.87
C HIS A 278 7.94 9.85 -10.79
N GLU A 279 8.22 10.40 -9.62
CA GLU A 279 8.80 9.66 -8.52
C GLU A 279 7.88 8.53 -8.06
N ILE A 280 8.51 7.47 -7.57
CA ILE A 280 7.83 6.35 -6.93
C ILE A 280 8.07 6.46 -5.44
N PHE A 281 6.99 6.44 -4.67
CA PHE A 281 7.02 6.55 -3.22
C PHE A 281 6.34 5.35 -2.58
N SER A 282 6.81 5.01 -1.38
CA SER A 282 6.09 4.13 -0.48
C SER A 282 5.89 4.79 0.87
N VAL A 283 4.71 4.68 1.46
CA VAL A 283 4.46 5.26 2.78
C VAL A 283 5.20 4.49 3.86
N THR A 284 5.83 5.22 4.77
CA THR A 284 6.44 4.65 5.98
C THR A 284 5.94 5.37 7.23
N TRP A 285 5.78 4.61 8.30
CA TRP A 285 5.54 5.15 9.62
C TRP A 285 6.83 5.41 10.39
N ASN A 286 7.93 4.84 9.93
CA ASN A 286 9.24 5.00 10.54
C ASN A 286 9.76 6.44 10.39
N MET A 287 10.62 6.80 11.32
CA MET A 287 11.48 7.97 11.25
C MET A 287 12.86 7.59 10.70
N GLU A 288 13.63 8.60 10.31
CA GLU A 288 15.01 8.39 9.87
C GLU A 288 15.81 7.70 10.99
N GLY A 289 16.45 6.58 10.66
CA GLY A 289 17.25 5.80 11.60
C GLY A 289 16.52 4.68 12.35
N ASP A 290 15.19 4.54 12.23
CA ASP A 290 14.45 3.47 12.92
C ASP A 290 14.83 2.07 12.43
N VAL A 291 15.05 1.91 11.12
CA VAL A 291 15.45 0.65 10.48
C VAL A 291 16.52 0.87 9.41
N PRO A 292 17.76 1.22 9.82
CA PRO A 292 18.83 1.58 8.89
C PRO A 292 19.11 0.47 7.88
N GLY A 293 19.11 0.83 6.59
CA GLY A 293 19.41 -0.10 5.50
C GLY A 293 18.29 -1.06 5.12
N LEU A 294 17.16 -1.08 5.83
CA LEU A 294 16.04 -2.00 5.56
C LEU A 294 14.85 -1.34 4.88
N GLU A 295 14.84 -0.02 4.76
CA GLU A 295 13.75 0.74 4.12
C GLU A 295 13.67 0.50 2.61
N GLY A 296 14.77 0.07 1.99
CA GLY A 296 14.91 -0.08 0.54
C GLY A 296 15.16 1.24 -0.19
N GLY A 297 15.10 2.39 0.48
CA GLY A 297 15.38 3.69 -0.12
C GLY A 297 15.52 4.78 0.93
N PRO A 298 15.91 6.00 0.53
CA PRO A 298 15.99 7.12 1.45
C PRO A 298 14.59 7.52 1.94
N LEU A 299 14.50 7.83 3.23
CA LEU A 299 13.32 8.48 3.78
C LEU A 299 13.34 9.94 3.37
N VAL A 300 12.20 10.43 2.90
CA VAL A 300 12.03 11.84 2.52
C VAL A 300 10.75 12.38 3.13
N ASP A 301 10.84 13.59 3.68
CA ASP A 301 9.68 14.39 4.02
C ASP A 301 9.27 15.20 2.77
N VAL A 302 8.05 14.95 2.33
CA VAL A 302 7.49 15.51 1.09
C VAL A 302 6.75 16.83 1.29
N VAL A 303 6.83 17.43 2.49
CA VAL A 303 6.23 18.74 2.82
C VAL A 303 6.54 19.84 1.79
N ASN A 304 7.74 19.82 1.22
CA ASN A 304 8.23 20.82 0.25
C ASN A 304 8.54 20.20 -1.12
N LEU A 305 7.84 19.12 -1.50
CA LEU A 305 8.06 18.48 -2.79
C LEU A 305 7.76 19.47 -3.93
N LYS A 306 8.69 19.56 -4.90
CA LYS A 306 8.56 20.44 -6.05
C LYS A 306 8.85 19.70 -7.34
N LEU A 307 8.06 20.01 -8.37
CA LEU A 307 8.31 19.58 -9.73
C LEU A 307 9.46 20.37 -10.37
N THR A 308 9.99 19.92 -11.50
CA THR A 308 11.03 20.63 -12.27
C THR A 308 10.61 22.01 -12.76
N SER A 309 9.30 22.29 -12.81
CA SER A 309 8.74 23.61 -13.06
C SER A 309 8.89 24.59 -11.89
N GLY A 310 9.24 24.09 -10.69
CA GLY A 310 9.27 24.84 -9.44
C GLY A 310 7.94 24.84 -8.68
N GLU A 311 6.87 24.25 -9.25
CA GLU A 311 5.57 24.12 -8.60
C GLU A 311 5.66 23.20 -7.38
N SER A 312 5.01 23.59 -6.28
CA SER A 312 4.94 22.78 -5.07
C SER A 312 3.75 21.82 -5.16
N VAL A 313 4.02 20.54 -4.98
CA VAL A 313 3.03 19.46 -5.13
C VAL A 313 3.03 18.55 -3.92
N SER A 314 1.99 17.73 -3.82
CA SER A 314 1.89 16.68 -2.80
C SER A 314 2.04 15.32 -3.46
N PRO A 315 2.80 14.37 -2.89
CA PRO A 315 2.80 12.98 -3.38
C PRO A 315 1.45 12.30 -3.17
N PHE A 316 0.56 12.93 -2.41
CA PHE A 316 -0.83 12.52 -2.33
C PHE A 316 -1.63 13.06 -3.52
N VAL A 317 -1.31 12.61 -4.74
CA VAL A 317 -2.28 12.70 -5.86
C VAL A 317 -3.59 11.98 -5.50
N TRP A 318 -3.55 11.19 -4.44
CA TRP A 318 -4.69 10.53 -3.79
C TRP A 318 -5.55 11.45 -2.90
N SER A 319 -5.33 12.77 -2.83
CA SER A 319 -6.17 13.70 -2.03
C SER A 319 -6.34 15.06 -2.72
N PRO A 320 -7.28 15.20 -3.70
CA PRO A 320 -7.36 16.38 -4.57
C PRO A 320 -7.63 17.70 -3.81
N LYS A 321 -8.27 17.65 -2.64
CA LYS A 321 -8.56 18.85 -1.86
C LYS A 321 -7.43 19.32 -0.96
N HIS A 322 -6.37 18.52 -0.81
CA HIS A 322 -5.24 18.86 0.06
C HIS A 322 -5.65 19.28 1.47
N THR A 323 -6.79 18.82 2.00
CA THR A 323 -7.28 19.19 3.33
C THR A 323 -7.83 17.99 4.07
N SER A 324 -7.55 17.89 5.37
CA SER A 324 -8.22 16.96 6.27
C SER A 324 -9.74 17.17 6.28
N PRO A 325 -10.54 16.24 6.84
CA PRO A 325 -11.99 16.44 7.01
C PRO A 325 -12.39 17.71 7.77
N ILE A 326 -11.46 18.31 8.52
CA ILE A 326 -11.64 19.57 9.26
C ILE A 326 -10.99 20.78 8.57
N GLY A 327 -10.60 20.66 7.29
CA GLY A 327 -10.10 21.77 6.48
C GLY A 327 -8.62 22.11 6.67
N ILE A 328 -7.88 21.38 7.50
CA ILE A 328 -6.43 21.61 7.67
C ILE A 328 -5.68 21.14 6.43
N PRO A 329 -4.86 22.00 5.79
CA PRO A 329 -4.04 21.61 4.66
C PRO A 329 -3.12 20.41 4.96
N LEU A 330 -3.26 19.33 4.20
CA LEU A 330 -2.45 18.11 4.34
C LEU A 330 -1.00 18.32 3.85
N ASN A 331 -0.72 19.43 3.16
CA ASN A 331 0.65 19.84 2.85
C ASN A 331 1.46 20.23 4.11
N SER A 332 0.82 20.45 5.26
CA SER A 332 1.47 20.87 6.50
C SER A 332 1.87 19.72 7.44
N ILE A 333 1.48 18.48 7.13
CA ILE A 333 1.67 17.31 8.01
C ILE A 333 2.87 16.44 7.65
N GLY A 334 3.73 16.89 6.72
CA GLY A 334 5.05 16.31 6.45
C GLY A 334 5.10 14.79 6.41
N VAL A 335 4.43 14.19 5.42
CA VAL A 335 4.37 12.74 5.33
C VAL A 335 5.73 12.19 4.94
N ARG A 336 6.16 11.18 5.71
CA ARG A 336 7.37 10.45 5.43
C ARG A 336 7.06 9.33 4.44
N VAL A 337 7.84 9.34 3.37
CA VAL A 337 7.82 8.26 2.38
C VAL A 337 9.23 7.74 2.18
N VAL A 338 9.33 6.49 1.77
CA VAL A 338 10.54 5.94 1.18
C VAL A 338 10.53 6.27 -0.30
N ASN A 339 11.57 6.94 -0.79
CA ASN A 339 11.74 7.13 -2.23
C ASN A 339 12.22 5.82 -2.86
N ARG A 340 11.38 5.22 -3.71
CA ARG A 340 11.63 3.96 -4.40
C ARG A 340 12.00 4.15 -5.87
N THR A 341 12.08 5.39 -6.36
CA THR A 341 12.33 5.70 -7.78
C THR A 341 13.54 4.97 -8.33
N GLU A 342 14.68 5.04 -7.64
CA GLU A 342 15.92 4.38 -8.10
C GLU A 342 15.87 2.85 -8.05
N PHE A 343 14.99 2.25 -7.25
CA PHE A 343 14.84 0.80 -7.22
C PHE A 343 14.15 0.29 -8.50
N TYR A 344 13.17 1.03 -9.00
CA TYR A 344 12.41 0.65 -10.19
C TYR A 344 13.04 1.17 -11.50
N ARG A 345 13.69 2.34 -11.47
CA ARG A 345 14.27 2.97 -12.66
C ARG A 345 15.20 2.03 -13.41
N CYS A 346 15.01 1.97 -14.73
CA CYS A 346 15.87 1.20 -15.61
C CYS A 346 17.29 1.80 -15.67
N LYS A 347 18.32 0.96 -15.58
CA LYS A 347 19.73 1.35 -15.60
C LYS A 347 20.52 0.49 -16.57
N GLU A 348 21.43 1.10 -17.32
CA GLU A 348 22.35 0.41 -18.23
C GLU A 348 23.62 -0.09 -17.52
#